data_AF-X1UCU6-F1
#
_entry.id   AF-X1UCU6-F1
#
_cell.length_a   1.000
_cell.length_b   1.000
_cell.length_c   1.000
_cell.angle_alpha   90.00
_cell.angle_beta   90.00
_cell.angle_gamma   90.00
#
_symmetry.space_group_name_H-M   'P 1'
#
loop_
_entity.id
_entity.type
_entity.pdbx_description
1 polymer ?
#
loop_
_entity_poly.entity_id
_entity_poly.type
_entity_poly.pdbx_seq_one_letter_code
_entity_poly.pdbx_strand_id
1 'polypeptide(L)'
;MWQAREVFEPEMVEKYGLLDEVELIERDLFYKVGMSDEMIENYWKAHWQHASWMQIVEMRRRELITDADVWEWFRMVEIPPFWRDNLIALIWEIPTRVDVRRWYDMGTIDETELRSIYGRRGYHGKDLDNYVIWTKVYVHFPDLMSRYKNGWITLEE
;
A
#
# COMPACT_ATOMS: atom_id res chain seq x y z
N MET A 1 15.07 22.23 -0.47
CA MET A 1 16.10 21.82 -1.46
C MET A 1 15.73 22.55 -2.75
N TRP A 2 16.67 23.13 -3.51
CA TRP A 2 16.36 23.97 -4.71
C TRP A 2 16.80 23.31 -6.03
N GLN A 3 17.19 22.03 -5.96
CA GLN A 3 17.69 21.22 -7.07
C GLN A 3 16.97 19.86 -7.14
N ALA A 4 15.71 19.81 -6.71
CA ALA A 4 14.90 18.62 -6.93
C ALA A 4 14.80 18.37 -8.44
N ARG A 5 14.85 17.11 -8.86
CA ARG A 5 15.03 16.75 -10.28
C ARG A 5 13.94 17.35 -11.19
N GLU A 6 12.70 17.33 -10.73
CA GLU A 6 11.51 17.80 -11.44
C GLU A 6 11.55 19.30 -11.79
N VAL A 7 12.33 20.09 -11.06
CA VAL A 7 12.57 21.52 -11.34
C VAL A 7 13.09 21.74 -12.77
N PHE A 8 13.84 20.77 -13.29
CA PHE A 8 14.50 20.81 -14.60
C PHE A 8 13.78 19.98 -15.66
N GLU A 9 12.57 19.48 -15.37
CA GLU A 9 11.76 18.69 -16.31
C GLU A 9 10.50 19.49 -16.70
N PRO A 10 10.48 20.17 -17.86
CA PRO A 10 9.38 21.06 -18.24
C PRO A 10 8.01 20.38 -18.24
N GLU A 11 7.94 19.12 -18.68
CA GLU A 11 6.70 18.32 -18.68
C GLU A 11 6.16 18.09 -17.26
N MET A 12 7.03 17.92 -16.27
CA MET A 12 6.63 17.76 -14.87
C MET A 12 6.20 19.10 -14.27
N VAL A 13 6.89 20.18 -14.60
CA VAL A 13 6.51 21.53 -14.16
C VAL A 13 5.11 21.88 -14.64
N GLU A 14 4.79 21.60 -15.90
CA GLU A 14 3.47 21.85 -16.49
C GLU A 14 2.40 20.92 -15.89
N LYS A 15 2.66 19.60 -15.87
CA LYS A 15 1.67 18.62 -15.41
C LYS A 15 1.23 18.84 -13.95
N TYR A 16 2.15 19.22 -13.09
CA TYR A 16 1.89 19.38 -11.65
C TYR A 16 1.73 20.83 -11.21
N GLY A 17 1.74 21.79 -12.14
CA GLY A 17 1.56 23.20 -11.81
C GLY A 17 2.66 23.73 -10.89
N LEU A 18 3.92 23.29 -11.05
CA LEU A 18 4.98 23.61 -10.09
C LEU A 18 5.36 25.11 -10.06
N LEU A 19 4.91 25.88 -11.06
CA LEU A 19 5.02 27.34 -11.12
C LEU A 19 3.72 28.07 -10.76
N ASP A 20 2.64 27.35 -10.47
CA ASP A 20 1.38 27.97 -10.07
C ASP A 20 1.60 28.77 -8.79
N GLU A 21 0.89 29.90 -8.66
CA GLU A 21 0.95 30.78 -7.49
C GLU A 21 2.35 31.38 -7.19
N VAL A 22 3.30 31.29 -8.12
CA VAL A 22 4.68 31.83 -7.93
C VAL A 22 4.69 33.34 -7.70
N GLU A 23 3.66 34.07 -8.11
CA GLU A 23 3.48 35.49 -7.85
C GLU A 23 3.26 35.82 -6.35
N LEU A 24 2.88 34.82 -5.53
CA LEU A 24 2.69 34.99 -4.09
C LEU A 24 4.01 35.01 -3.31
N ILE A 25 5.13 34.68 -3.94
CA ILE A 25 6.43 34.65 -3.27
C ILE A 25 6.96 36.07 -3.01
N GLU A 26 7.27 36.39 -1.75
CA GLU A 26 7.94 37.64 -1.39
C GLU A 26 9.44 37.53 -1.71
N ARG A 27 9.87 38.19 -2.79
CA ARG A 27 11.22 38.03 -3.37
C ARG A 27 12.30 38.82 -2.64
N ASP A 28 11.96 39.86 -1.87
CA ASP A 28 12.94 40.77 -1.24
C ASP A 28 13.95 40.03 -0.32
N LEU A 29 13.47 39.07 0.47
CA LEU A 29 14.35 38.28 1.34
C LEU A 29 15.31 37.38 0.55
N PHE A 30 14.85 36.84 -0.57
CA PHE A 30 15.67 36.02 -1.46
C PHE A 30 16.76 36.84 -2.15
N TYR A 31 16.44 38.06 -2.59
CA TYR A 31 17.43 38.98 -3.16
C TYR A 31 18.49 39.38 -2.13
N LYS A 32 18.10 39.62 -0.88
CA LYS A 32 19.04 39.95 0.22
C LYS A 32 20.05 38.84 0.51
N VAL A 33 19.70 37.59 0.26
CA VAL A 33 20.63 36.45 0.36
C VAL A 33 21.34 36.13 -0.96
N GLY A 34 21.16 36.96 -1.99
CA GLY A 34 21.87 36.86 -3.26
C GLY A 34 21.28 35.88 -4.27
N MET A 35 20.01 35.46 -4.13
CA MET A 35 19.35 34.59 -5.10
C MET A 35 18.85 35.39 -6.31
N SER A 36 19.04 34.84 -7.52
CA SER A 36 18.45 35.36 -8.76
C SER A 36 16.98 34.95 -8.90
N ASP A 37 16.24 35.58 -9.81
CA ASP A 37 14.86 35.19 -10.12
C ASP A 37 14.73 33.71 -10.51
N GLU A 38 15.67 33.20 -11.30
CA GLU A 38 15.72 31.79 -11.67
C GLU A 38 15.87 30.89 -10.44
N MET A 39 16.75 31.26 -9.50
CA MET A 39 16.95 30.50 -8.26
C MET A 39 15.70 30.52 -7.37
N ILE A 40 14.98 31.65 -7.35
CA ILE A 40 13.73 31.81 -6.61
C ILE A 40 12.63 30.92 -7.21
N GLU A 41 12.49 30.92 -8.53
CA GLU A 41 11.51 30.06 -9.22
C GLU A 41 11.84 28.57 -9.07
N ASN A 42 13.13 28.20 -9.12
CA ASN A 42 13.55 26.82 -8.90
C ASN A 42 13.33 26.39 -7.45
N TYR A 43 13.51 27.29 -6.49
CA TYR A 43 13.10 27.06 -5.11
C TYR A 43 11.59 26.83 -5.01
N TRP A 44 10.78 27.65 -5.68
CA TRP A 44 9.32 27.47 -5.72
C TRP A 44 8.93 26.13 -6.34
N LYS A 45 9.45 25.75 -7.51
CA LYS A 45 9.13 24.45 -8.09
C LYS A 45 9.41 23.27 -7.15
N ALA A 46 10.46 23.36 -6.34
CA ALA A 46 10.85 22.33 -5.37
C ALA A 46 10.19 22.47 -3.97
N HIS A 47 9.35 23.49 -3.75
CA HIS A 47 8.80 23.77 -2.42
C HIS A 47 7.56 22.94 -2.08
N TRP A 48 6.87 22.44 -3.10
CA TRP A 48 5.57 21.79 -2.98
C TRP A 48 5.63 20.53 -2.12
N GLN A 49 4.53 20.26 -1.42
CA GLN A 49 4.33 18.99 -0.75
C GLN A 49 3.59 18.05 -1.68
N HIS A 50 4.25 16.96 -2.07
CA HIS A 50 3.62 15.93 -2.88
C HIS A 50 2.74 15.01 -2.02
N ALA A 51 1.74 14.39 -2.65
CA ALA A 51 0.90 13.38 -2.01
C ALA A 51 1.77 12.29 -1.39
N SER A 52 1.44 11.88 -0.17
CA SER A 52 2.12 10.79 0.53
C SER A 52 1.85 9.44 -0.14
N TRP A 53 2.70 8.45 0.14
CA TRP A 53 2.49 7.08 -0.34
C TRP A 53 1.10 6.54 0.01
N MET A 54 0.59 6.79 1.22
CA MET A 54 -0.73 6.31 1.62
C MET A 54 -1.87 6.97 0.84
N GLN A 55 -1.73 8.24 0.47
CA GLN A 55 -2.70 8.93 -0.40
C GLN A 55 -2.65 8.35 -1.82
N ILE A 56 -1.46 8.05 -2.35
CA ILE A 56 -1.29 7.43 -3.68
C ILE A 56 -1.90 6.02 -3.72
N VAL A 57 -1.66 5.20 -2.69
CA VAL A 57 -2.29 3.88 -2.55
C VAL A 57 -3.80 3.99 -2.57
N GLU A 58 -4.37 4.92 -1.78
CA GLU A 58 -5.82 5.09 -1.69
C GLU A 58 -6.42 5.61 -3.00
N MET A 59 -5.81 6.60 -3.64
CA MET A 59 -6.24 7.09 -4.96
C MET A 59 -6.21 5.96 -5.99
N ARG A 60 -5.17 5.12 -5.96
CA ARG A 60 -5.05 4.01 -6.90
C ARG A 60 -6.09 2.92 -6.65
N ARG A 61 -6.33 2.54 -5.39
CA ARG A 61 -7.36 1.56 -4.99
C ARG A 61 -8.76 2.01 -5.37
N ARG A 62 -9.02 3.32 -5.34
CA ARG A 62 -10.28 3.95 -5.78
C ARG A 62 -10.35 4.20 -7.29
N GLU A 63 -9.35 3.73 -8.04
CA GLU A 63 -9.30 3.86 -9.51
C GLU A 63 -9.29 5.32 -9.99
N LEU A 64 -8.82 6.25 -9.16
CA LEU A 64 -8.70 7.67 -9.51
C LEU A 64 -7.43 7.97 -10.32
N ILE A 65 -6.45 7.07 -10.22
CA ILE A 65 -5.17 7.11 -10.95
C ILE A 65 -4.82 5.71 -11.46
N THR A 66 -3.88 5.63 -12.39
CA THR A 66 -3.38 4.40 -12.99
C THR A 66 -2.04 3.95 -12.38
N ASP A 67 -1.60 2.73 -12.67
CA ASP A 67 -0.26 2.26 -12.27
C ASP A 67 0.84 3.13 -12.92
N ALA A 68 0.60 3.67 -14.12
CA ALA A 68 1.52 4.58 -14.79
C ALA A 68 1.69 5.89 -14.01
N ASP A 69 0.59 6.42 -13.45
CA ASP A 69 0.64 7.62 -12.60
C ASP A 69 1.42 7.35 -11.30
N VAL A 70 1.25 6.17 -10.69
CA VAL A 70 2.05 5.76 -9.51
C VAL A 70 3.53 5.68 -9.86
N TRP A 71 3.86 5.12 -11.02
CA TRP A 71 5.24 5.04 -11.52
C TRP A 71 5.88 6.39 -11.74
N GLU A 72 5.11 7.34 -12.25
CA GLU A 72 5.57 8.71 -12.43
C GLU A 72 5.75 9.42 -11.09
N TRP A 73 4.81 9.25 -10.15
CA TRP A 73 4.94 9.78 -8.80
C TRP A 73 6.22 9.29 -8.12
N PHE A 74 6.62 8.02 -8.28
CA PHE A 74 7.91 7.55 -7.76
C PHE A 74 9.12 8.27 -8.34
N ARG A 75 9.05 8.75 -9.60
CA ARG A 75 10.13 9.56 -10.19
C ARG A 75 10.16 10.94 -9.56
N MET A 76 9.00 11.55 -9.38
CA MET A 76 8.84 12.86 -8.76
C MET A 76 9.37 12.88 -7.33
N VAL A 77 8.98 11.94 -6.48
CA VAL A 77 9.44 11.90 -5.08
C VAL A 77 10.76 11.14 -4.90
N GLU A 78 11.47 10.90 -6.00
CA GLU A 78 12.81 10.31 -6.04
C GLU A 78 12.93 8.92 -5.36
N ILE A 79 11.87 8.11 -5.39
CA ILE A 79 11.92 6.72 -4.89
C ILE A 79 12.80 5.87 -5.82
N PRO A 80 13.84 5.18 -5.30
CA PRO A 80 14.73 4.36 -6.11
C PRO A 80 13.98 3.27 -6.88
N PRO A 81 14.34 3.00 -8.15
CA PRO A 81 13.67 1.98 -8.98
C PRO A 81 13.56 0.60 -8.33
N PHE A 82 14.56 0.21 -7.53
CA PHE A 82 14.59 -1.07 -6.80
C PHE A 82 13.33 -1.32 -5.95
N TRP A 83 12.71 -0.28 -5.40
CA TRP A 83 11.56 -0.43 -4.50
C TRP A 83 10.20 -0.36 -5.19
N ARG A 84 10.13 0.12 -6.43
CA ARG A 84 8.87 0.56 -7.05
C ARG A 84 7.90 -0.59 -7.29
N ASP A 85 8.37 -1.71 -7.84
CA ASP A 85 7.55 -2.91 -8.04
C ASP A 85 7.06 -3.49 -6.71
N ASN A 86 7.93 -3.50 -5.69
CA ASN A 86 7.56 -3.98 -4.34
C ASN A 86 6.48 -3.10 -3.70
N LEU A 87 6.58 -1.77 -3.86
CA LEU A 87 5.59 -0.82 -3.38
C LEU A 87 4.27 -0.96 -4.14
N ILE A 88 4.30 -1.14 -5.46
CA ILE A 88 3.09 -1.39 -6.27
C ILE A 88 2.39 -2.67 -5.82
N ALA A 89 3.13 -3.74 -5.55
CA ALA A 89 2.56 -4.98 -5.03
C ALA A 89 1.85 -4.80 -3.67
N LEU A 90 2.32 -3.85 -2.85
CA LEU A 90 1.67 -3.49 -1.57
C LEU A 90 0.38 -2.67 -1.72
N ILE A 91 0.09 -2.14 -2.90
CA ILE A 91 -1.19 -1.44 -3.14
C ILE A 91 -2.34 -2.41 -2.91
N TRP A 92 -2.22 -3.68 -3.24
CA TRP A 92 -3.32 -4.62 -3.13
C TRP A 92 -3.38 -5.28 -1.75
N GLU A 93 -4.58 -5.35 -1.19
CA GLU A 93 -4.79 -6.08 0.06
C GLU A 93 -4.68 -7.58 -0.15
N ILE A 94 -4.10 -8.24 0.84
CA ILE A 94 -4.17 -9.69 0.97
C ILE A 94 -5.52 -10.09 1.60
N PRO A 95 -6.07 -11.28 1.32
CA PRO A 95 -7.37 -11.71 1.84
C PRO A 95 -7.47 -11.67 3.37
N THR A 96 -8.64 -11.33 3.92
CA THR A 96 -8.83 -11.21 5.38
C THR A 96 -8.83 -12.57 6.06
N ARG A 97 -8.45 -12.64 7.34
CA ARG A 97 -8.51 -13.90 8.11
C ARG A 97 -9.90 -14.54 8.09
N VAL A 98 -10.95 -13.73 8.11
CA VAL A 98 -12.34 -14.19 8.07
C VAL A 98 -12.66 -14.82 6.73
N ASP A 99 -12.30 -14.18 5.63
CA ASP A 99 -12.56 -14.70 4.28
C ASP A 99 -11.76 -15.96 4.01
N VAL A 100 -10.46 -15.96 4.37
CA VAL A 100 -9.58 -17.12 4.21
C VAL A 100 -10.09 -18.34 4.97
N ARG A 101 -10.63 -18.14 6.18
CA ARG A 101 -11.27 -19.22 6.94
C ARG A 101 -12.52 -19.74 6.25
N ARG A 102 -13.36 -18.86 5.67
CA ARG A 102 -14.55 -19.28 4.90
C ARG A 102 -14.16 -20.05 3.65
N TRP A 103 -13.09 -19.65 2.98
CA TRP A 103 -12.55 -20.37 1.83
C TRP A 103 -12.10 -21.78 2.20
N TYR A 104 -11.42 -21.92 3.35
CA TYR A 104 -11.02 -23.23 3.87
C TYR A 104 -12.24 -24.10 4.24
N ASP A 105 -13.23 -23.51 4.93
CA ASP A 105 -14.50 -24.18 5.29
C ASP A 105 -15.26 -24.69 4.06
N MET A 106 -15.31 -23.89 3.01
CA MET A 106 -15.94 -24.24 1.73
C MET A 106 -15.07 -25.17 0.86
N GLY A 107 -13.86 -25.50 1.29
CA GLY A 107 -12.93 -26.35 0.54
C GLY A 107 -12.39 -25.70 -0.75
N THR A 108 -12.48 -24.38 -0.90
CA THR A 108 -11.94 -23.67 -2.07
C THR A 108 -10.43 -23.44 -1.98
N ILE A 109 -9.85 -23.62 -0.78
CA ILE A 109 -8.40 -23.63 -0.53
C ILE A 109 -8.04 -24.81 0.38
N ASP A 110 -6.80 -25.27 0.32
CA ASP A 110 -6.28 -26.31 1.20
C ASP A 110 -5.52 -25.74 2.41
N GLU A 111 -4.97 -26.62 3.27
CA GLU A 111 -4.17 -26.17 4.44
C GLU A 111 -2.88 -25.46 4.01
N THR A 112 -2.30 -25.83 2.86
CA THR A 112 -1.07 -25.23 2.32
C THR A 112 -1.31 -23.77 1.98
N GLU A 113 -2.38 -23.49 1.24
CA GLU A 113 -2.78 -22.14 0.85
C GLU A 113 -3.28 -21.33 2.05
N LEU A 114 -4.04 -21.94 2.97
CA LEU A 114 -4.42 -21.33 4.25
C LEU A 114 -3.18 -20.83 5.01
N ARG A 115 -2.17 -21.70 5.20
CA ARG A 115 -0.93 -21.37 5.90
C ARG A 115 -0.14 -20.29 5.15
N SER A 116 -0.09 -20.36 3.82
CA SER A 116 0.55 -19.34 2.98
C SER A 116 -0.09 -17.96 3.13
N ILE A 117 -1.42 -17.87 3.10
CA ILE A 117 -2.12 -16.58 3.25
C ILE A 117 -1.95 -16.02 4.66
N TYR A 118 -2.04 -16.86 5.70
CA TYR A 118 -1.74 -16.44 7.07
C TYR A 118 -0.29 -15.98 7.24
N GLY A 119 0.66 -16.63 6.58
CA GLY A 119 2.05 -16.19 6.49
C GLY A 119 2.20 -14.80 5.86
N ARG A 120 1.55 -14.56 4.71
CA ARG A 120 1.56 -13.25 4.04
C ARG A 120 0.88 -12.16 4.86
N ARG A 121 -0.08 -12.52 5.72
CA ARG A 121 -0.69 -11.63 6.73
C ARG A 121 0.26 -11.27 7.89
N GLY A 122 1.42 -11.90 7.96
CA GLY A 122 2.45 -11.64 8.96
C GLY A 122 2.42 -12.60 10.16
N TYR A 123 1.59 -13.65 10.14
CA TYR A 123 1.64 -14.68 11.18
C TYR A 123 2.80 -15.64 10.94
N HIS A 124 3.60 -15.91 11.97
CA HIS A 124 4.77 -16.77 11.86
C HIS A 124 4.94 -17.66 13.10
N GLY A 125 5.75 -18.71 12.95
CA GLY A 125 6.10 -19.64 14.03
C GLY A 125 4.87 -20.22 14.74
N LYS A 126 4.91 -20.22 16.08
CA LYS A 126 3.84 -20.77 16.92
C LYS A 126 2.47 -20.13 16.66
N ASP A 127 2.43 -18.82 16.39
CA ASP A 127 1.17 -18.13 16.15
C ASP A 127 0.54 -18.58 14.84
N LEU A 128 1.35 -18.77 13.78
CA LEU A 128 0.87 -19.34 12.52
C LEU A 128 0.29 -20.74 12.71
N ASP A 129 1.00 -21.60 13.45
CA ASP A 129 0.53 -22.96 13.72
C ASP A 129 -0.76 -22.97 14.54
N ASN A 130 -0.86 -22.11 15.55
CA ASN A 130 -2.07 -21.93 16.35
C ASN A 130 -3.24 -21.44 15.47
N TYR A 131 -3.01 -20.50 14.56
CA TYR A 131 -4.06 -20.00 13.67
C TYR A 131 -4.54 -21.09 12.70
N VAL A 132 -3.65 -21.90 12.16
CA VAL A 132 -4.02 -23.01 11.27
C VAL A 132 -4.82 -24.07 12.03
N ILE A 133 -4.34 -24.51 13.20
CA ILE A 133 -5.05 -25.48 14.05
C ILE A 133 -6.42 -24.94 14.46
N TRP A 134 -6.47 -23.68 14.93
CA TRP A 134 -7.73 -23.05 15.33
C TRP A 134 -8.73 -23.00 14.18
N THR A 135 -8.28 -22.65 12.96
CA THR A 135 -9.17 -22.62 11.79
C THR A 135 -9.74 -24.00 11.50
N LYS A 136 -8.91 -25.05 11.51
CA LYS A 136 -9.37 -26.44 11.30
C LYS A 136 -10.41 -26.86 12.34
N VAL A 137 -10.15 -26.60 13.61
CA VAL A 137 -11.10 -26.91 14.68
C VAL A 137 -12.37 -26.09 14.52
N TYR A 138 -12.26 -24.78 14.29
CA TYR A 138 -13.40 -23.89 14.18
C TYR A 138 -14.38 -24.28 13.07
N VAL A 139 -13.88 -24.71 11.89
CA VAL A 139 -14.73 -25.08 10.76
C VAL A 139 -15.44 -26.42 10.99
N HIS A 140 -14.76 -27.41 11.58
CA HIS A 140 -15.33 -28.75 11.78
C HIS A 140 -16.15 -28.88 13.07
N PHE A 141 -15.87 -28.09 14.09
CA PHE A 141 -16.47 -28.23 15.41
C PHE A 141 -18.01 -28.16 15.40
N PRO A 142 -18.68 -27.23 14.68
CA PRO A 142 -20.14 -27.19 14.64
C PRO A 142 -20.78 -28.47 14.07
N ASP A 143 -20.19 -29.03 13.02
CA ASP A 143 -20.66 -30.29 12.42
C ASP A 143 -20.43 -31.46 13.38
N LEU A 144 -19.22 -31.58 13.96
CA LEU A 144 -18.92 -32.60 14.97
C LEU A 144 -19.90 -32.56 16.15
N MET A 145 -20.18 -31.37 16.68
CA MET A 145 -21.15 -31.20 17.76
C MET A 145 -22.57 -31.61 17.35
N SER A 146 -22.97 -31.31 16.11
CA SER A 146 -24.26 -31.73 15.56
C SER A 146 -24.35 -33.25 15.46
N ARG A 147 -23.33 -33.90 14.89
CA ARG A 147 -23.23 -35.36 14.77
C ARG A 147 -23.28 -36.03 16.14
N TYR A 148 -22.54 -35.52 17.11
CA TYR A 148 -22.55 -36.02 18.49
C TYR A 148 -23.94 -35.90 19.12
N LYS A 149 -24.58 -34.73 19.02
CA LYS A 149 -25.92 -34.49 19.55
C LYS A 149 -26.98 -35.41 18.93
N ASN A 150 -26.83 -35.76 17.65
CA ASN A 150 -27.73 -36.67 16.94
C ASN A 150 -27.39 -38.16 17.16
N GLY A 151 -26.35 -38.47 17.97
CA GLY A 151 -25.91 -39.85 18.24
C GLY A 151 -25.25 -40.52 17.04
N TRP A 152 -24.74 -39.75 16.07
CA TRP A 152 -24.05 -40.29 14.89
C TRP A 152 -22.57 -40.60 15.14
N ILE A 153 -21.99 -40.00 16.18
CA ILE A 153 -20.63 -40.26 16.66
C ILE A 153 -20.62 -40.29 18.20
N THR A 154 -19.66 -40.97 18.80
CA THR A 154 -19.40 -40.99 20.24
C THR A 154 -18.26 -40.04 20.65
N LEU A 155 -18.00 -39.88 21.95
CA LEU A 155 -16.87 -39.08 22.46
C LEU A 155 -15.50 -39.75 22.23
N GLU A 156 -15.50 -41.06 22.00
CA GLU A 156 -14.32 -41.89 21.84
C GLU A 156 -13.89 -41.99 20.36
N GLU A 157 -14.74 -41.52 19.44
CA GLU A 157 -14.55 -41.44 17.99
C GLU A 157 -14.24 -40.00 17.53
#